data_AF-A0A843DLF9-F1
#
_entry.id   AF-A0A843DLF9-F1
#
_cell.length_a   1.000
_cell.length_b   1.000
_cell.length_c   1.000
_cell.angle_alpha   90.00
_cell.angle_beta   90.00
_cell.angle_gamma   90.00
#
_symmetry.space_group_name_H-M   'P 1'
#
loop_
_entity.id
_entity.type
_entity.pdbx_description
1 polymer ?
#
loop_
_entity_poly.entity_id
_entity_poly.type
_entity_poly.pdbx_seq_one_letter_code
_entity_poly.pdbx_strand_id
1 'polypeptide(L)'
;MKITVENLTQKYGSHTVLDEVSFTTESGKVTALLGPNGSGKSTLIKTIADILPPAGGRILVNDRDIAEVSKSERAKMIGYVPQYFHYTSFTSVLDTVLIGRRPYMSWSVSDEDL
;
A
#
# COMPACT_ATOMS: atom_id res chain seq x y z
N MET A 1 -13.01 4.22 -0.77
CA MET A 1 -12.12 4.46 0.38
C MET A 1 -11.52 5.84 0.27
N LYS A 2 -11.60 6.66 1.33
CA LYS A 2 -10.92 7.97 1.39
C LYS A 2 -9.50 7.75 1.94
N ILE A 3 -8.49 8.31 1.28
CA ILE A 3 -7.10 8.29 1.77
C ILE A 3 -6.67 9.73 2.00
N THR A 4 -6.27 10.04 3.23
CA THR A 4 -5.70 11.36 3.58
C THR A 4 -4.22 11.17 3.89
N VAL A 5 -3.38 11.97 3.24
CA VAL A 5 -1.95 12.02 3.47
C VAL A 5 -1.62 13.39 4.04
N GLU A 6 -0.96 13.44 5.19
CA GLU A 6 -0.68 14.69 5.91
C GLU A 6 0.81 14.81 6.22
N ASN A 7 1.44 15.85 5.66
CA ASN A 7 2.84 16.22 5.84
C ASN A 7 3.80 15.04 5.67
N LEU A 8 3.51 14.16 4.71
CA LEU A 8 4.20 12.90 4.55
C LEU A 8 5.64 13.12 4.10
N THR A 9 6.56 12.67 4.95
CA THR A 9 8.00 12.73 4.69
C THR A 9 8.57 11.33 4.56
N GLN A 10 9.42 11.13 3.55
CA GLN A 10 10.12 9.87 3.36
C GLN A 10 11.57 10.06 2.92
N LYS A 11 12.46 9.26 3.49
CA LYS A 11 13.91 9.36 3.31
C LYS A 11 14.54 8.00 3.01
N TYR A 12 15.59 8.02 2.19
CA TYR A 12 16.55 6.92 2.06
C TYR A 12 17.91 7.41 2.54
N GLY A 13 18.32 6.98 3.73
CA GLY A 13 19.50 7.54 4.40
C GLY A 13 19.33 9.04 4.64
N SER A 14 20.26 9.85 4.11
CA SER A 14 20.21 11.32 4.19
C SER A 14 19.37 11.98 3.08
N HIS A 15 18.92 11.22 2.08
CA HIS A 15 18.21 11.78 0.94
C HIS A 15 16.69 11.77 1.16
N THR A 16 16.09 12.97 1.22
CA THR A 16 14.63 13.15 1.27
C THR A 16 14.03 12.96 -0.12
N VAL A 17 13.10 12.01 -0.24
CA VAL A 17 12.38 11.71 -1.50
C VAL A 17 10.97 12.28 -1.50
N LEU A 18 10.29 12.26 -0.35
CA LEU A 18 9.01 12.93 -0.14
C LEU A 18 9.23 13.96 0.96
N ASP A 19 8.79 15.19 0.70
CA ASP A 19 8.98 16.33 1.60
C ASP A 19 7.62 16.97 1.87
N GLU A 20 7.11 16.76 3.08
CA GLU A 20 5.82 17.28 3.58
C GLU A 20 4.63 17.16 2.62
N VAL A 21 4.54 16.04 1.89
CA VAL A 21 3.49 15.82 0.88
C VAL A 21 2.12 15.69 1.56
N SER A 22 1.14 16.50 1.13
CA SER A 22 -0.22 16.48 1.66
C SER A 22 -1.26 16.44 0.55
N PHE A 23 -2.20 15.51 0.62
CA PHE A 23 -3.36 15.44 -0.28
C PHE A 23 -4.45 14.51 0.26
N THR A 24 -5.62 14.54 -0.38
CA THR A 24 -6.72 13.61 -0.08
C THR A 24 -7.23 13.00 -1.37
N THR A 25 -7.49 11.70 -1.36
CA THR A 25 -8.22 11.00 -2.42
C THR A 25 -9.64 10.70 -1.96
N GLU A 26 -10.57 10.81 -2.90
CA GLU A 26 -11.98 10.59 -2.64
C GLU A 26 -12.39 9.14 -2.85
N SER A 27 -13.34 8.69 -2.02
CA SER A 27 -13.91 7.36 -2.15
C SER A 27 -14.59 7.16 -3.51
N GLY A 28 -14.35 6.02 -4.15
CA GLY A 28 -14.98 5.65 -5.42
C GLY A 28 -14.40 6.36 -6.65
N LYS A 29 -13.31 7.12 -6.50
CA LYS A 29 -12.63 7.77 -7.61
C LYS A 29 -11.32 7.08 -7.96
N VAL A 30 -10.97 7.11 -9.24
CA VAL A 30 -9.64 6.76 -9.73
C VAL A 30 -8.78 8.02 -9.65
N THR A 31 -7.69 7.97 -8.89
CA THR A 31 -6.71 9.06 -8.78
C THR A 31 -5.44 8.68 -9.53
N ALA A 32 -4.98 9.54 -10.43
CA ALA A 32 -3.74 9.36 -11.15
C ALA A 32 -2.60 10.17 -10.51
N LEU A 33 -1.45 9.53 -10.32
CA LEU A 33 -0.22 10.18 -9.86
C LEU A 33 0.77 10.28 -11.03
N LEU A 34 1.08 11.50 -11.44
CA LEU A 34 1.94 11.79 -12.58
C LEU A 34 3.22 12.49 -12.14
N GLY A 35 4.30 12.30 -12.91
CA GLY A 35 5.59 12.94 -12.64
C GLY A 35 6.75 12.19 -13.31
N PRO A 36 7.92 12.84 -13.46
CA PRO A 36 9.10 12.24 -14.11
C PRO A 36 9.66 11.06 -13.33
N ASN A 37 10.50 10.24 -13.96
CA ASN A 37 11.21 9.17 -13.26
C ASN A 37 12.10 9.76 -12.15
N GLY A 38 12.13 9.10 -11.00
CA GLY A 38 12.86 9.59 -9.82
C GLY A 38 12.07 10.59 -8.94
N SER A 39 10.90 11.08 -9.35
CA SER A 39 10.10 12.04 -8.56
C SER A 39 9.44 11.49 -7.30
N GLY A 40 9.79 10.26 -6.88
CA GLY A 40 9.23 9.65 -5.66
C GLY A 40 7.87 8.96 -5.79
N LYS A 41 7.29 8.80 -6.99
CA LYS A 41 5.95 8.17 -7.16
C LYS A 41 5.83 6.79 -6.53
N SER A 42 6.76 5.88 -6.86
CA SER A 42 6.77 4.53 -6.30
C SER A 42 7.03 4.54 -4.79
N THR A 43 7.81 5.50 -4.30
CA THR A 43 8.05 5.73 -2.87
C THR A 43 6.76 6.14 -2.17
N LEU A 44 6.01 7.10 -2.74
CA LEU A 44 4.72 7.55 -2.22
C LEU A 44 3.71 6.40 -2.13
N ILE A 45 3.56 5.62 -3.21
CA ILE A 45 2.63 4.47 -3.23
C ILE A 45 3.03 3.42 -2.18
N LYS A 46 4.32 3.09 -2.07
CA LYS A 46 4.82 2.13 -1.06
C LYS A 46 4.62 2.63 0.36
N THR A 47 4.77 3.94 0.60
CA THR A 47 4.57 4.52 1.91
C THR A 47 3.10 4.60 2.29
N ILE A 48 2.20 4.92 1.36
CA ILE A 48 0.74 4.83 1.57
C ILE A 48 0.31 3.40 1.91
N ALA A 49 0.91 2.40 1.24
CA ALA A 49 0.66 0.99 1.52
C ALA A 49 1.34 0.46 2.80
N ASP A 50 2.07 1.31 3.54
CA ASP A 50 2.89 0.95 4.70
C ASP A 50 3.86 -0.23 4.45
N ILE A 51 4.33 -0.34 3.20
CA ILE A 51 5.44 -1.23 2.81
C ILE A 51 6.76 -0.57 3.19
N LEU A 52 6.78 0.76 3.12
CA LEU A 52 7.88 1.60 3.57
C LEU A 52 7.34 2.58 4.61
N PRO A 53 7.56 2.32 5.92
CA PRO A 53 7.05 3.18 6.99
C PRO A 53 7.46 4.65 6.79
N PRO A 54 6.57 5.62 7.02
CA PRO A 54 6.87 7.02 6.85
C PRO A 54 7.97 7.49 7.82
N ALA A 55 8.85 8.39 7.37
CA ALA A 55 9.84 9.02 8.23
C ALA A 55 9.24 10.21 9.04
N GLY A 56 8.08 10.71 8.61
CA GLY A 56 7.31 11.75 9.29
C GLY A 56 5.95 11.94 8.61
N GLY A 57 5.05 12.65 9.30
CA GLY A 57 3.66 12.80 8.88
C GLY A 57 2.82 11.56 9.18
N ARG A 58 1.61 11.49 8.62
CA ARG A 58 0.68 10.37 8.83
C ARG A 58 -0.19 10.10 7.60
N ILE A 59 -0.75 8.89 7.57
CA ILE A 59 -1.66 8.44 6.51
C ILE A 59 -2.92 7.92 7.18
N LEU A 60 -4.07 8.45 6.75
CA LEU A 60 -5.37 8.03 7.23
C LEU A 60 -6.13 7.31 6.13
N VAL A 61 -6.75 6.18 6.49
CA VAL A 61 -7.68 5.45 5.64
C VAL A 61 -9.05 5.48 6.30
N ASN A 62 -10.03 6.10 5.63
CA ASN A 62 -11.35 6.39 6.20
C ASN A 62 -11.26 7.01 7.62
N ASP A 63 -10.42 8.04 7.74
CA ASP A 63 -10.16 8.81 8.96
C ASP A 63 -9.53 8.03 10.13
N ARG A 64 -9.04 6.80 9.89
CA ARG A 64 -8.22 6.03 10.84
C ARG A 64 -6.75 6.09 10.45
N ASP A 65 -5.88 6.42 11.40
CA ASP A 65 -4.44 6.39 11.17
C ASP A 65 -3.96 4.95 10.96
N ILE A 66 -3.31 4.68 9.83
CA ILE A 66 -2.87 3.32 9.49
C ILE A 66 -1.76 2.79 10.41
N ALA A 67 -1.07 3.67 11.14
CA ALA A 67 -0.06 3.30 12.13
C ALA A 67 -0.68 2.64 13.38
N GLU A 68 -1.95 2.94 13.66
CA GLU A 68 -2.70 2.37 14.78
C GLU A 68 -3.43 1.06 14.39
N VAL A 69 -3.45 0.72 13.10
CA VAL A 69 -4.12 -0.47 12.57
C VAL A 69 -3.14 -1.64 12.50
N SER A 70 -3.61 -2.82 12.91
CA SER A 70 -2.81 -4.05 12.81
C SER A 70 -2.44 -4.36 11.35
N LYS A 71 -1.30 -5.03 11.13
CA LYS A 71 -0.84 -5.39 9.77
C LYS A 71 -1.88 -6.19 8.99
N SER A 72 -2.57 -7.12 9.66
CA SER A 72 -3.60 -7.97 9.06
C SER A 72 -4.85 -7.17 8.66
N GLU A 73 -5.33 -6.27 9.51
CA GLU A 73 -6.46 -5.40 9.17
C GLU A 73 -6.10 -4.41 8.07
N ARG A 74 -4.90 -3.83 8.12
CA ARG A 74 -4.42 -2.91 7.08
C ARG A 74 -4.33 -3.58 5.72
N ALA A 75 -3.90 -4.85 5.66
CA ALA A 75 -3.87 -5.63 4.43
C ALA A 75 -5.27 -5.94 3.86
N LYS A 76 -6.33 -5.84 4.66
CA LYS A 76 -7.73 -5.87 4.16
C LYS A 76 -8.19 -4.53 3.61
N MET A 77 -7.54 -3.42 4.00
CA MET A 77 -7.91 -2.07 3.57
C MET A 77 -7.16 -1.65 2.30
N ILE A 78 -5.88 -2.00 2.17
CA ILE A 78 -5.02 -1.55 1.08
C ILE A 78 -4.45 -2.76 0.33
N GLY A 79 -4.72 -2.82 -0.98
CA GLY A 79 -4.05 -3.71 -1.92
C GLY A 79 -2.91 -2.98 -2.64
N TYR A 80 -1.76 -3.62 -2.76
CA TYR A 80 -0.60 -3.09 -3.50
C TYR A 80 -0.24 -4.02 -4.64
N VAL A 81 -0.21 -3.47 -5.86
CA VAL A 81 0.26 -4.17 -7.05
C VAL A 81 1.65 -3.61 -7.41
N PRO A 82 2.73 -4.39 -7.27
CA PRO A 82 4.07 -3.92 -7.57
C PRO A 82 4.27 -3.68 -9.06
N GLN A 83 5.13 -2.72 -9.40
CA GLN A 83 5.54 -2.45 -10.78
C GLN A 83 6.22 -3.67 -11.42
N TYR A 84 7.02 -4.40 -10.65
CA TYR A 84 7.66 -5.64 -11.06
C TYR A 84 7.24 -6.75 -10.09
N PHE A 85 6.67 -7.80 -10.64
CA PHE A 85 6.29 -8.99 -9.88
C PHE A 85 7.27 -10.11 -10.19
N HIS A 86 8.03 -10.54 -9.18
CA HIS A 86 8.89 -11.71 -9.31
C HIS A 86 8.07 -12.96 -9.03
N TYR A 87 7.78 -13.73 -10.08
CA TYR A 87 7.13 -15.03 -9.95
C TYR A 87 8.08 -16.03 -9.29
N THR A 88 7.55 -16.86 -8.41
CA THR A 88 8.25 -18.06 -7.94
C THR A 88 7.89 -19.20 -8.89
N SER A 89 8.90 -19.95 -9.37
CA SER A 89 8.72 -21.01 -10.39
C SER A 89 7.85 -22.21 -9.95
N PHE A 90 7.29 -22.17 -8.74
CA PHE A 90 6.57 -23.28 -8.12
C PHE A 90 5.13 -22.94 -7.74
N THR A 91 4.53 -21.90 -8.36
CA THR A 91 3.13 -21.51 -8.10
C THR A 91 2.31 -21.55 -9.38
N SER A 92 1.10 -22.09 -9.30
CA SER A 92 0.10 -21.96 -10.36
C SER A 92 -0.50 -20.55 -10.37
N VAL A 93 -1.25 -20.25 -11.42
CA VAL A 93 -2.03 -18.99 -11.50
C VAL A 93 -3.01 -18.89 -10.33
N LEU A 94 -3.68 -20.00 -9.99
CA LEU A 94 -4.61 -20.04 -8.87
C LEU A 94 -3.89 -19.76 -7.55
N ASP A 95 -2.73 -20.37 -7.32
CA ASP A 95 -1.93 -20.12 -6.11
C ASP A 95 -1.56 -18.63 -5.97
N THR A 96 -1.18 -18.00 -7.08
CA THR A 96 -0.83 -16.56 -7.10
C THR A 96 -2.03 -15.69 -6.72
N VAL A 97 -3.22 -15.99 -7.26
CA VAL A 97 -4.45 -15.26 -6.93
C VAL A 97 -4.81 -15.46 -5.46
N LEU A 98 -4.71 -16.70 -4.95
CA LEU A 98 -5.00 -17.04 -3.57
C LEU A 98 -4.04 -16.37 -2.57
N ILE A 99 -2.78 -16.12 -2.94
CA ILE A 99 -1.85 -15.34 -2.10
C ILE A 99 -2.41 -13.93 -1.82
N GLY A 100 -3.09 -13.30 -2.78
CA GLY A 100 -3.75 -12.01 -2.58
C GLY A 100 -4.90 -12.05 -1.57
N ARG A 101 -5.51 -13.22 -1.38
CA ARG A 101 -6.59 -13.44 -0.41
C ARG A 101 -6.11 -13.68 1.02
N ARG A 102 -4.81 -13.83 1.25
CA ARG A 102 -4.24 -14.13 2.58
C ARG A 102 -4.81 -13.31 3.75
N PRO A 103 -5.11 -12.00 3.62
CA PRO A 103 -5.70 -11.24 4.72
C PRO A 103 -7.08 -11.74 5.16
N TYR A 104 -7.81 -12.43 4.28
CA TYR A 104 -9.18 -12.92 4.50
C TYR A 104 -9.24 -14.41 4.84
N MET A 105 -8.15 -15.15 4.58
CA MET A 105 -8.10 -16.59 4.71
C MET A 105 -7.73 -17.05 6.13
N SER A 106 -8.17 -18.26 6.47
CA SER A 106 -7.64 -19.01 7.59
C SER A 106 -6.29 -19.66 7.24
N TRP A 107 -5.76 -20.52 8.12
CA TRP A 107 -4.47 -21.18 7.90
C TRP A 107 -4.42 -22.01 6.61
N SER A 108 -5.55 -22.60 6.20
CA SER A 108 -5.72 -23.39 4.98
C SER A 108 -6.72 -22.75 4.02
N VAL A 109 -6.57 -23.03 2.72
CA VAL A 109 -7.56 -22.70 1.67
C VAL A 109 -8.84 -23.49 1.95
N SER A 110 -9.98 -22.82 1.91
CA SER A 110 -11.31 -23.41 2.04
C SER A 110 -12.16 -23.19 0.79
N ASP A 111 -13.32 -23.84 0.68
CA ASP A 111 -14.26 -23.62 -0.44
C ASP A 111 -14.78 -22.17 -0.49
N GLU A 112 -14.72 -21.42 0.62
CA GLU A 112 -15.07 -19.99 0.67
C GLU A 112 -13.99 -19.08 0.05
N ASP A 113 -12.81 -19.65 -0.26
CA ASP A 113 -11.68 -18.96 -0.85
C ASP A 113 -11.54 -19.15 -2.36
N LEU A 114 -12.26 -20.13 -2.92
CA LEU A 114 -12.32 -20.44 -4.35
C LEU A 114 -13.45 -19.66 -5.03
#